data_AF-A0A7J7GWY1-F1
#
_entry.id   AF-A0A7J7GWY1-F1
#
_cell.length_a   1.000
_cell.length_b   1.000
_cell.length_c   1.000
_cell.angle_alpha   90.00
_cell.angle_beta   90.00
_cell.angle_gamma   90.00
#
_symmetry.space_group_name_H-M   'P 1'
#
loop_
_entity.id
_entity.type
_entity.pdbx_description
1 polymer ?
#
loop_
_entity_poly.entity_id
_entity_poly.type
_entity_poly.pdbx_seq_one_letter_code
_entity_poly.pdbx_strand_id
1 'polypeptide(L)'
;MFATEDAINRTQEPKTVDVKLSYSECKTRAWNSSVSLKLLGVKTTIQTTVPLIIAEGKIELLGEFSGDYQWGQTESLTTDEENLYKVSVPPMTMVRVNLIATKASCDIPFFYEQLDTTTLTDTQQITETMDDGIYTGSNCFDFKYETEQEMLRATQLNPDFMFVLSFHFICMYWEIL
;
A
#
# COMPACT_ATOMS: atom_id res chain seq x y z
N MET A 1 -5.15 2.45 2.06
CA MET A 1 -5.28 1.27 1.16
C MET A 1 -6.71 0.73 1.32
N PHE A 2 -7.25 0.11 0.27
CA PHE A 2 -8.59 -0.46 0.25
C PHE A 2 -8.60 -1.76 -0.58
N ALA A 3 -9.30 -2.79 -0.09
CA ALA A 3 -9.66 -3.99 -0.84
C ALA A 3 -11.11 -4.41 -0.50
N THR A 4 -11.81 -5.05 -1.43
CA THR A 4 -13.20 -5.50 -1.26
C THR A 4 -13.40 -6.86 -1.92
N GLU A 5 -14.23 -7.72 -1.34
CA GLU A 5 -14.63 -9.01 -1.90
C GLU A 5 -16.03 -9.43 -1.37
N ASP A 6 -16.83 -10.13 -2.18
CA ASP A 6 -18.26 -10.37 -1.93
C ASP A 6 -18.58 -11.85 -1.59
N ALA A 7 -19.03 -12.10 -0.37
CA ALA A 7 -19.44 -13.42 0.10
C ALA A 7 -20.95 -13.64 -0.10
N ILE A 8 -21.34 -14.41 -1.12
CA ILE A 8 -22.74 -14.63 -1.50
C ILE A 8 -23.25 -16.00 -1.02
N ASN A 9 -24.39 -15.99 -0.30
CA ASN A 9 -25.12 -17.19 0.09
C ASN A 9 -26.53 -17.21 -0.55
N ARG A 10 -26.78 -18.23 -1.38
CA ARG A 10 -28.05 -18.45 -2.09
C ARG A 10 -28.88 -19.61 -1.51
N THR A 11 -28.52 -20.14 -0.34
CA THR A 11 -29.30 -21.17 0.35
C THR A 11 -30.25 -20.56 1.39
N GLN A 12 -31.09 -21.40 1.98
CA GLN A 12 -31.98 -21.04 3.10
C GLN A 12 -31.32 -21.22 4.49
N GLU A 13 -30.03 -21.59 4.54
CA GLU A 13 -29.27 -21.87 5.77
C GLU A 13 -28.04 -20.95 5.85
N PRO A 14 -27.62 -20.49 7.04
CA PRO A 14 -26.43 -19.65 7.16
C PRO A 14 -25.16 -20.43 6.78
N LYS A 15 -24.23 -19.76 6.08
CA LYS A 15 -22.98 -20.36 5.62
C LYS A 15 -21.77 -19.52 6.04
N THR A 16 -20.79 -20.16 6.65
CA THR A 16 -19.46 -19.56 6.84
C THR A 16 -18.64 -19.62 5.54
N VAL A 17 -18.02 -18.50 5.18
CA VAL A 17 -17.17 -18.36 3.98
C VAL A 17 -15.83 -17.76 4.39
N ASP A 18 -14.75 -18.35 3.87
CA ASP A 18 -13.41 -17.78 3.95
C ASP A 18 -13.21 -16.84 2.76
N VAL A 19 -13.18 -15.53 3.02
CA VAL A 19 -13.06 -14.47 2.02
C VAL A 19 -11.59 -14.10 1.85
N LYS A 20 -11.10 -14.15 0.62
CA LYS A 20 -9.70 -13.88 0.27
C LYS A 20 -9.56 -12.43 -0.17
N LEU A 21 -8.95 -11.60 0.67
CA LEU A 21 -8.69 -10.19 0.40
C LEU A 21 -7.21 -9.99 0.08
N SER A 22 -6.91 -9.70 -1.18
CA SER A 22 -5.56 -9.42 -1.67
C SER A 22 -5.35 -7.92 -1.88
N TYR A 23 -4.18 -7.40 -1.50
CA TYR A 23 -3.81 -6.00 -1.70
C TYR A 23 -2.29 -5.85 -1.81
N SER A 24 -1.85 -4.84 -2.56
CA SER A 24 -0.45 -4.42 -2.60
C SER A 24 -0.23 -3.31 -1.57
N GLU A 25 0.55 -3.55 -0.52
CA GLU A 25 1.04 -2.45 0.31
C GLU A 25 2.25 -1.80 -0.37
N CYS A 26 2.22 -0.48 -0.52
CA CYS A 26 3.32 0.31 -1.06
C CYS A 26 3.89 1.22 0.05
N LYS A 27 5.03 0.78 0.59
CA LYS A 27 5.85 1.51 1.56
C LYS A 27 6.90 2.34 0.80
N THR A 28 7.18 3.56 1.25
CA THR A 28 8.23 4.42 0.65
C THR A 28 9.19 4.93 1.71
N ARG A 29 10.45 5.12 1.33
CA ARG A 29 11.50 5.70 2.19
C ARG A 29 12.48 6.52 1.38
N ALA A 30 12.91 7.65 1.92
CA ALA A 30 14.00 8.46 1.41
C ALA A 30 14.79 9.04 2.58
N TRP A 31 16.11 8.90 2.54
CA TRP A 31 17.04 9.63 3.41
C TRP A 31 17.64 10.79 2.61
N ASN A 32 17.45 12.01 3.10
CA ASN A 32 17.90 13.25 2.46
C ASN A 32 18.80 14.03 3.43
N SER A 33 19.63 14.92 2.90
CA SER A 33 20.54 15.82 3.63
C SER A 33 20.91 17.03 2.75
N SER A 34 21.55 18.08 3.29
CA SER A 34 22.09 19.15 2.44
C SER A 34 23.24 18.65 1.55
N VAL A 35 23.95 17.60 2.00
CA VAL A 35 24.96 16.87 1.22
C VAL A 35 24.33 16.19 -0.02
N SER A 36 23.04 15.84 0.02
CA SER A 36 22.33 15.23 -1.12
C SER A 36 22.38 16.12 -2.37
N LEU A 37 22.36 17.45 -2.24
CA LEU A 37 22.48 18.39 -3.37
C LEU A 37 23.90 18.43 -3.97
N LYS A 38 24.92 18.04 -3.20
CA LYS A 38 26.33 18.01 -3.62
C LYS A 38 26.72 16.65 -4.21
N LEU A 39 26.11 15.57 -3.72
CA LEU A 39 26.42 14.17 -4.06
C LEU A 39 25.30 13.47 -4.86
N LEU A 40 24.49 14.24 -5.60
CA LEU A 40 23.48 13.71 -6.54
C LEU A 40 24.12 12.70 -7.51
N GLY A 41 23.59 11.47 -7.51
CA GLY A 41 24.11 10.36 -8.34
C GLY A 41 25.27 9.57 -7.72
N VAL A 42 25.80 9.97 -6.56
CA VAL A 42 26.77 9.17 -5.81
C VAL A 42 26.02 8.08 -5.04
N LYS A 43 26.40 6.82 -5.26
CA LYS A 43 26.01 5.72 -4.39
C LYS A 43 26.84 5.75 -3.12
N THR A 44 26.17 5.62 -1.98
CA THR A 44 26.76 5.34 -0.67
C THR A 44 26.20 4.00 -0.15
N THR A 45 26.88 3.36 0.79
CA THR A 45 26.27 2.29 1.58
C THR A 45 25.77 2.89 2.88
N ILE A 46 24.47 2.81 3.15
CA ILE A 46 23.91 3.21 4.45
C ILE A 46 23.56 1.97 5.28
N GLN A 47 23.71 2.08 6.60
CA GLN A 47 23.22 1.12 7.57
C GLN A 47 22.44 1.88 8.64
N THR A 48 21.16 1.57 8.81
CA THR A 48 20.25 2.35 9.67
C THR A 48 19.00 1.54 10.05
N THR A 49 18.21 2.06 10.99
CA THR A 49 16.84 1.57 11.21
C THR A 49 15.85 2.31 10.32
N VAL A 50 14.70 1.68 10.07
CA VAL A 50 13.62 2.23 9.25
C VAL A 50 12.46 2.61 10.17
N PRO A 51 12.16 3.92 10.32
CA PRO A 51 10.94 4.37 11.00
C PRO A 51 9.69 3.97 10.21
N LEU A 52 8.71 3.40 10.91
CA LEU A 52 7.38 3.08 10.39
C LEU A 52 6.30 3.74 11.24
N ILE A 53 5.21 4.15 10.58
CA ILE A 53 4.01 4.64 11.24
C ILE A 53 3.16 3.43 11.63
N ILE A 54 2.85 3.31 12.92
CA ILE A 54 2.08 2.21 13.50
C ILE A 54 0.73 2.70 14.04
N ALA A 55 0.06 1.88 14.84
CA ALA A 55 -1.26 2.19 15.39
C ALA A 55 -1.34 3.55 16.11
N GLU A 56 -2.47 4.23 15.95
CA GLU A 56 -2.70 5.60 16.45
C GLU A 56 -1.76 6.66 15.83
N GLY A 57 -1.04 6.34 14.75
CA GLY A 57 -0.11 7.26 14.08
C GLY A 57 1.23 7.45 14.79
N LYS A 58 1.56 6.60 15.76
CA LYS A 58 2.87 6.61 16.45
C LYS A 58 3.98 6.17 15.48
N ILE A 59 5.20 6.59 15.76
CA ILE A 59 6.39 6.22 14.97
C ILE A 59 7.25 5.27 15.80
N GLU A 60 7.59 4.12 15.23
CA GLU A 60 8.50 3.14 15.85
C GLU A 60 9.62 2.74 14.87
N LEU A 61 10.79 2.42 15.41
CA LEU A 61 11.98 1.98 14.66
C LEU A 61 11.96 0.45 14.56
N LEU A 62 11.28 -0.09 13.54
CA LEU A 62 10.93 -1.51 13.46
C LEU A 62 11.58 -2.29 12.31
N GLY A 63 12.21 -1.60 11.35
CA GLY A 63 13.01 -2.24 10.30
C GLY A 63 14.50 -1.95 10.46
N GLU A 64 15.34 -2.81 9.89
CA GLU A 64 16.74 -2.49 9.58
C GLU A 64 16.91 -2.36 8.06
N PHE A 65 17.81 -1.49 7.65
CA PHE A 65 18.26 -1.38 6.27
C PHE A 65 19.79 -1.30 6.22
N SER A 66 20.40 -2.09 5.35
CA SER A 66 21.83 -2.06 5.05
C SER A 66 22.02 -2.33 3.56
N GLY A 67 22.67 -1.43 2.83
CA GLY A 67 22.90 -1.58 1.40
C GLY A 67 23.22 -0.29 0.65
N ASP A 68 23.43 -0.45 -0.66
CA ASP A 68 23.56 0.67 -1.62
C ASP A 68 22.32 1.57 -1.59
N TYR A 69 22.54 2.87 -1.41
CA TYR A 69 21.52 3.90 -1.49
C TYR A 69 22.08 5.12 -2.25
N GLN A 70 21.22 5.84 -2.96
CA GLN A 70 21.58 7.08 -3.64
C GLN A 70 20.87 8.25 -2.95
N TRP A 71 21.64 9.24 -2.52
CA TRP A 71 21.08 10.46 -1.91
C TRP A 71 20.05 11.13 -2.83
N GLY A 72 18.92 11.56 -2.24
CA GLY A 72 17.78 12.14 -2.97
C GLY A 72 16.85 11.12 -3.66
N GLN A 73 17.12 9.81 -3.59
CA GLN A 73 16.26 8.79 -4.19
C GLN A 73 15.16 8.33 -3.22
N THR A 74 13.89 8.44 -3.62
CA THR A 74 12.82 7.70 -2.93
C THR A 74 12.81 6.25 -3.39
N GLU A 75 13.00 5.33 -2.46
CA GLU A 75 12.74 3.91 -2.67
C GLU A 75 11.27 3.59 -2.39
N SER A 76 10.68 2.72 -3.21
CA SER A 76 9.34 2.16 -3.00
C SER A 76 9.43 0.64 -2.88
N LEU A 77 9.03 0.10 -1.74
CA LEU A 77 8.83 -1.34 -1.54
C LEU A 77 7.33 -1.65 -1.69
N THR A 78 6.98 -2.36 -2.76
CA THR A 78 5.66 -2.96 -2.91
C THR A 78 5.69 -4.39 -2.38
N THR A 79 4.67 -4.79 -1.64
CA THR A 79 4.49 -6.16 -1.16
C THR A 79 3.03 -6.56 -1.36
N ASP A 80 2.81 -7.62 -2.12
CA ASP A 80 1.47 -8.19 -2.31
C ASP A 80 1.14 -9.11 -1.14
N GLU A 81 0.11 -8.77 -0.38
CA GLU A 81 -0.36 -9.48 0.80
C GLU A 81 -1.76 -10.07 0.54
N GLU A 82 -2.06 -11.17 1.24
CA GLU A 82 -3.30 -11.93 1.09
C GLU A 82 -3.81 -12.37 2.46
N ASN A 83 -4.96 -11.85 2.86
CA ASN A 83 -5.61 -12.19 4.13
C ASN A 83 -6.89 -13.00 3.90
N LEU A 84 -7.07 -14.06 4.69
CA LEU A 84 -8.29 -14.84 4.76
C LEU A 84 -9.18 -14.34 5.91
N TYR A 85 -10.31 -13.71 5.58
CA TYR A 85 -11.29 -13.23 6.54
C TYR A 85 -12.50 -14.17 6.61
N LYS A 86 -12.73 -14.77 7.78
CA LYS A 86 -13.84 -15.71 8.02
C LYS A 86 -15.14 -14.95 8.32
N VAL A 87 -16.07 -14.92 7.37
CA VAL A 87 -17.37 -14.25 7.52
C VAL A 87 -18.53 -15.26 7.59
N SER A 88 -19.55 -14.95 8.40
CA SER A 88 -20.81 -15.68 8.40
C SER A 88 -21.80 -14.98 7.49
N VAL A 89 -22.30 -15.68 6.48
CA VAL A 89 -23.26 -15.15 5.49
C VAL A 89 -24.64 -15.73 5.78
N PRO A 90 -25.62 -14.90 6.21
CA PRO A 90 -27.00 -15.34 6.43
C PRO A 90 -27.65 -15.98 5.19
N PRO A 91 -28.81 -16.66 5.34
CA PRO A 91 -29.62 -17.11 4.21
C PRO A 91 -29.91 -16.00 3.20
N MET A 92 -29.98 -16.34 1.90
CA MET A 92 -30.41 -15.44 0.81
C MET A 92 -29.77 -14.03 0.88
N THR A 93 -28.47 -13.96 1.10
CA THR A 93 -27.75 -12.72 1.45
C THR A 93 -26.40 -12.64 0.74
N MET A 94 -25.98 -11.42 0.39
CA MET A 94 -24.59 -11.06 0.11
C MET A 94 -24.02 -10.31 1.31
N VAL A 95 -22.81 -10.67 1.75
CA VAL A 95 -22.00 -9.86 2.67
C VAL A 95 -20.76 -9.40 1.91
N ARG A 96 -20.62 -8.09 1.71
CA ARG A 96 -19.38 -7.48 1.24
C ARG A 96 -18.42 -7.34 2.40
N VAL A 97 -17.16 -7.72 2.21
CA VAL A 97 -16.09 -7.50 3.19
C VAL A 97 -15.12 -6.46 2.62
N ASN A 98 -15.05 -5.32 3.29
CA ASN A 98 -14.12 -4.23 3.00
C ASN A 98 -12.92 -4.33 3.95
N LEU A 99 -11.70 -4.32 3.42
CA LEU A 99 -10.46 -4.09 4.18
C LEU A 99 -9.99 -2.66 3.92
N ILE A 100 -9.87 -1.87 4.99
CA ILE A 100 -9.50 -0.46 4.96
C ILE A 100 -8.25 -0.25 5.81
N ALA A 101 -7.27 0.50 5.32
CA ALA A 101 -6.10 0.90 6.11
C ALA A 101 -5.73 2.37 5.85
N THR A 102 -5.36 3.08 6.91
CA THR A 102 -4.85 4.46 6.83
C THR A 102 -3.50 4.46 6.11
N LYS A 103 -3.28 5.35 5.14
CA LYS A 103 -1.93 5.66 4.63
C LYS A 103 -1.54 7.05 5.12
N ALA A 104 -0.36 7.17 5.71
CA ALA A 104 0.24 8.45 6.10
C ALA A 104 1.71 8.51 5.71
N SER A 105 2.28 9.71 5.80
CA SER A 105 3.70 9.98 5.65
C SER A 105 4.24 10.73 6.87
N CYS A 106 5.53 10.60 7.13
CA CYS A 106 6.24 11.30 8.20
C CYS A 106 7.58 11.83 7.70
N ASP A 107 7.95 13.01 8.18
CA ASP A 107 9.28 13.61 8.00
C ASP A 107 9.96 13.65 9.37
N ILE A 108 11.14 13.05 9.47
CA ILE A 108 11.86 12.83 10.73
C ILE A 108 13.30 13.35 10.59
N PRO A 109 13.70 14.39 11.35
CA PRO A 109 15.09 14.84 11.40
C PRO A 109 16.01 13.75 11.97
N PHE A 110 17.20 13.60 11.40
CA PHE A 110 18.23 12.69 11.89
C PHE A 110 19.64 13.26 11.71
N PHE A 111 20.52 12.92 12.65
CA PHE A 111 21.97 13.12 12.53
C PHE A 111 22.61 11.83 12.01
N TYR A 112 23.74 11.93 11.31
CA TYR A 112 24.48 10.77 10.80
C TYR A 112 25.99 10.98 10.81
N GLU A 113 26.75 9.89 10.81
CA GLU A 113 28.20 9.90 10.61
C GLU A 113 28.51 9.52 9.15
N GLN A 114 29.30 10.36 8.46
CA GLN A 114 29.79 10.10 7.12
C GLN A 114 31.25 9.67 7.18
N LEU A 115 31.61 8.57 6.51
CA LEU A 115 32.96 8.03 6.43
C LEU A 115 33.54 8.19 5.02
N ASP A 116 34.33 9.24 4.81
CA ASP A 116 34.98 9.51 3.53
C ASP A 116 36.38 8.90 3.50
N THR A 117 36.71 8.15 2.45
CA THR A 117 38.03 7.54 2.23
C THR A 117 38.73 8.23 1.06
N THR A 118 39.76 9.03 1.35
CA THR A 118 40.57 9.68 0.31
C THR A 118 41.67 8.74 -0.17
N THR A 119 41.82 8.60 -1.50
CA THR A 119 42.76 7.64 -2.12
C THR A 119 44.01 8.28 -2.75
N LEU A 120 44.17 9.60 -2.63
CA LEU A 120 45.09 10.38 -3.48
C LEU A 120 46.55 10.46 -3.01
N THR A 121 46.85 10.30 -1.71
CA THR A 121 48.23 10.38 -1.18
C THR A 121 48.52 9.42 -0.03
N ASP A 122 47.57 9.23 0.88
CA ASP A 122 47.55 8.20 1.92
C ASP A 122 46.07 7.79 2.11
N THR A 123 45.80 6.55 2.54
CA THR A 123 44.43 6.09 2.84
C THR A 123 43.94 6.66 4.17
N GLN A 124 43.70 7.96 4.19
CA GLN A 124 43.10 8.64 5.32
C GLN A 124 41.58 8.50 5.26
N GLN A 125 41.03 7.92 6.32
CA GLN A 125 39.60 7.96 6.63
C GLN A 125 39.29 9.23 7.41
N ILE A 126 38.23 9.93 6.99
CA ILE A 126 37.68 11.09 7.68
C ILE A 126 36.25 10.75 8.08
N THR A 127 35.93 10.92 9.36
CA THR A 127 34.57 10.78 9.87
C THR A 127 34.03 12.15 10.25
N GLU A 128 32.91 12.56 9.65
CA GLU A 128 32.21 13.81 9.97
C GLU A 128 30.79 13.52 10.48
N THR A 129 30.37 14.22 11.53
CA THR A 129 28.99 14.15 12.04
C THR A 129 28.15 15.25 11.38
N MET A 130 27.06 14.87 10.71
CA MET A 130 26.14 15.76 10.02
C MET A 130 24.81 15.83 10.80
N ASP A 131 24.27 17.04 10.95
CA ASP A 131 23.00 17.34 11.65
C ASP A 131 22.04 18.09 10.70
N ASP A 132 21.85 17.52 9.51
CA ASP A 132 21.06 18.08 8.41
C ASP A 132 20.15 17.05 7.71
N GLY A 133 20.03 15.85 8.29
CA GLY A 133 19.30 14.73 7.72
C GLY A 133 17.79 14.83 7.89
N ILE A 134 17.03 14.51 6.85
CA ILE A 134 15.57 14.35 6.88
C ILE A 134 15.21 12.99 6.27
N TYR A 135 14.60 12.11 7.06
CA TYR A 135 13.96 10.89 6.58
C TYR A 135 12.51 11.17 6.23
N THR A 136 12.11 10.87 5.00
CA THR A 136 10.72 10.93 4.54
C THR A 136 10.22 9.50 4.31
N GLY A 137 9.26 9.05 5.13
CA GLY A 137 8.67 7.71 5.06
C GLY A 137 7.17 7.72 4.79
N SER A 138 6.63 6.69 4.14
CA SER A 138 5.17 6.44 4.09
C SER A 138 4.84 4.94 4.11
N ASN A 139 3.77 4.55 4.79
CA ASN A 139 3.27 3.17 4.84
C ASN A 139 1.77 3.14 5.16
N CYS A 140 1.16 1.96 5.15
CA CYS A 140 -0.20 1.75 5.66
C CYS A 140 -0.20 1.22 7.10
N PHE A 141 -1.22 1.59 7.88
CA PHE A 141 -1.45 1.17 9.26
C PHE A 141 -2.96 1.22 9.60
N ASP A 142 -3.33 0.84 10.83
CA ASP A 142 -4.73 0.79 11.30
C ASP A 142 -5.68 0.03 10.34
N PHE A 143 -5.24 -1.17 9.93
CA PHE A 143 -6.00 -2.10 9.10
C PHE A 143 -7.28 -2.56 9.83
N LYS A 144 -8.43 -2.41 9.16
CA LYS A 144 -9.77 -2.67 9.71
C LYS A 144 -10.62 -3.43 8.69
N TYR A 145 -11.42 -4.37 9.18
CA TYR A 145 -12.43 -5.06 8.39
C TYR A 145 -13.82 -4.48 8.69
N GLU A 146 -14.54 -4.10 7.65
CA GLU A 146 -15.92 -3.65 7.71
C GLU A 146 -16.78 -4.55 6.83
N THR A 147 -18.03 -4.82 7.24
CA THR A 147 -18.92 -5.76 6.54
C THR A 147 -20.28 -5.14 6.25
N GLU A 148 -20.67 -5.08 4.98
CA GLU A 148 -21.97 -4.58 4.55
C GLU A 148 -22.86 -5.76 4.11
N GLN A 149 -24.15 -5.73 4.47
CA GLN A 149 -25.08 -6.82 4.15
C GLN A 149 -26.19 -6.36 3.19
N GLU A 150 -26.35 -7.06 2.06
CA GLU A 150 -27.47 -6.89 1.14
C GLU A 150 -28.31 -8.17 1.07
N MET A 151 -29.64 -8.05 1.22
CA MET A 151 -30.56 -9.16 0.97
C MET A 151 -30.64 -9.45 -0.53
N LEU A 152 -30.38 -10.70 -0.93
CA LEU A 152 -30.58 -11.10 -2.31
C LEU A 152 -32.07 -11.06 -2.64
N ARG A 153 -32.45 -10.18 -3.57
CA ARG A 153 -33.80 -10.20 -4.13
C ARG A 153 -34.08 -11.60 -4.65
N ALA A 154 -35.22 -12.17 -4.26
CA ALA A 154 -35.69 -13.41 -4.86
C ALA A 154 -35.77 -13.21 -6.38
N THR A 155 -35.03 -14.02 -7.14
CA THR A 155 -35.21 -14.07 -8.60
C THR A 155 -36.64 -14.50 -8.84
N GLN A 156 -37.50 -13.56 -9.23
CA GLN A 156 -38.77 -13.88 -9.85
C GLN A 156 -38.42 -14.72 -11.08
N LEU A 157 -38.66 -16.03 -11.00
CA LEU A 157 -38.63 -16.92 -12.15
C LEU A 157 -39.81 -16.54 -13.04
N ASN A 158 -39.62 -15.48 -13.82
CA ASN A 158 -40.54 -15.07 -14.85
C ASN A 158 -40.41 -16.10 -16.00
N PRO A 159 -41.42 -16.97 -16.22
CA PRO A 159 -41.31 -18.04 -17.21
C PRO A 159 -41.32 -17.52 -18.66
N ASP A 160 -41.69 -16.24 -18.85
CA ASP A 160 -42.04 -15.70 -20.17
C ASP A 160 -40.84 -15.07 -20.91
N PHE A 161 -39.67 -14.92 -20.29
CA PHE A 161 -38.46 -14.41 -20.97
C PHE A 161 -37.73 -15.47 -21.81
N MET A 162 -38.46 -15.94 -22.82
CA MET A 162 -37.90 -16.64 -23.97
C MET A 162 -36.94 -15.71 -24.75
N PHE A 163 -35.84 -16.25 -25.28
CA PHE A 163 -34.81 -15.47 -25.95
C PHE A 163 -35.34 -14.70 -27.18
N VAL A 164 -35.19 -13.37 -27.16
CA VAL A 164 -35.24 -12.53 -28.38
C VAL A 164 -33.97 -11.69 -28.44
N LEU A 165 -32.99 -12.17 -29.19
CA LEU A 165 -31.84 -11.35 -29.61
C LEU A 165 -32.29 -10.42 -30.75
N SER A 166 -32.41 -9.13 -30.48
CA SER A 166 -32.53 -8.09 -31.51
C SER A 166 -31.36 -7.11 -31.41
N PHE A 167 -30.34 -7.31 -32.26
CA PHE A 167 -29.37 -6.27 -32.53
C PHE A 167 -30.07 -5.12 -33.28
N HIS A 168 -29.87 -3.89 -32.84
CA HIS A 168 -30.12 -2.70 -33.65
C HIS A 168 -28.87 -1.80 -33.60
N PHE A 169 -28.14 -1.79 -34.71
CA PHE A 169 -27.18 -0.73 -34.98
C PHE A 169 -27.95 0.57 -35.25
N ILE A 170 -27.67 1.61 -34.47
CA ILE A 170 -27.84 2.99 -34.93
C ILE A 170 -26.52 3.72 -34.63
N CYS A 171 -25.92 4.26 -35.69
CA CYS A 171 -24.71 5.07 -35.63
C CYS A 171 -25.04 6.41 -36.29
N MET A 172 -24.77 7.54 -35.63
CA MET A 172 -24.66 8.85 -36.28
C MET A 172 -23.92 9.88 -35.41
N TYR A 173 -23.21 10.78 -36.10
CA TYR A 173 -22.56 12.01 -35.63
C TYR A 173 -23.66 13.10 -35.37
N TRP A 174 -23.46 14.35 -34.91
CA TRP A 174 -22.34 15.29 -34.62
C TRP A 174 -22.94 16.43 -33.70
N GLU A 175 -22.34 17.52 -33.21
CA GLU A 175 -21.03 18.23 -33.22
C GLU A 175 -20.60 18.49 -31.74
N ILE A 176 -19.34 18.72 -31.34
CA ILE A 176 -18.47 19.93 -31.42
C ILE A 176 -19.13 21.27 -31.05
N LEU A 177 -18.67 21.86 -29.95
CA LEU A 177 -18.48 23.31 -29.73
C LEU A 177 -17.32 23.51 -28.74
#